data_AF-A0A7W1KKG4-F1
#
_entry.id   AF-A0A7W1KKG4-F1
#
_cell.length_a   1.000
_cell.length_b   1.000
_cell.length_c   1.000
_cell.angle_alpha   90.00
_cell.angle_beta   90.00
_cell.angle_gamma   90.00
#
_symmetry.space_group_name_H-M   'P 1'
#
loop_
_entity.id
_entity.type
_entity.pdbx_description
1 polymer ?
#
loop_
_entity_poly.entity_id
_entity_poly.type
_entity_poly.pdbx_seq_one_letter_code
_entity_poly.pdbx_strand_id
1 'polypeptide(L)'
;MARRIIAADGVQWEVTMSGRVTQYVKDEFGLVFTRGVGPDREQRLARYSPLGAKSRELSLSQLSEQELRDLLAHSQPSWTAPEMGYRR
;
A
#
# COMPACT_ATOMS: atom_id res chain seq x y z
N MET A 1 11.94 -4.87 -6.12
CA MET A 1 10.72 -4.46 -5.41
C MET A 1 10.96 -3.12 -4.75
N ALA A 2 10.32 -2.07 -5.27
CA ALA A 2 10.35 -0.74 -4.69
C ALA A 2 9.72 -0.73 -3.28
N ARG A 3 10.43 -0.12 -2.32
CA ARG A 3 10.01 0.08 -0.93
C ARG A 3 10.17 1.55 -0.59
N ARG A 4 9.20 2.12 0.11
CA ARG A 4 9.20 3.52 0.56
C ARG A 4 8.91 3.57 2.06
N ILE A 5 9.39 4.63 2.71
CA ILE A 5 9.08 4.94 4.12
C ILE A 5 8.46 6.33 4.15
N ILE A 6 7.35 6.49 4.85
CA ILE A 6 6.67 7.78 5.06
C ILE A 6 6.33 7.98 6.53
N ALA A 7 6.20 9.24 6.95
CA ALA A 7 5.61 9.57 8.25
C ALA A 7 4.17 10.05 8.07
N ALA A 8 3.25 9.54 8.88
CA ALA A 8 1.86 9.97 8.94
C ALA A 8 1.38 9.92 10.40
N ASP A 9 0.80 11.02 10.89
CA ASP A 9 0.31 11.15 12.27
C ASP A 9 1.37 10.79 13.34
N GLY A 10 2.63 11.16 13.10
CA GLY A 10 3.75 10.85 13.99
C GLY A 10 4.22 9.39 13.96
N VAL A 11 3.68 8.56 13.06
CA VAL A 11 4.02 7.14 12.93
C VAL A 11 4.69 6.87 11.58
N GLN A 12 5.73 6.02 11.59
CA GLN A 12 6.39 5.57 10.37
C GLN A 12 5.65 4.39 9.74
N TRP A 13 5.45 4.48 8.43
CA TRP A 13 4.85 3.44 7.61
C TRP A 13 5.81 3.01 6.51
N GLU A 14 5.94 1.70 6.35
CA GLU A 14 6.54 1.10 5.18
C GLU A 14 5.48 0.92 4.09
N VAL A 15 5.80 1.34 2.87
CA VAL A 15 4.95 1.16 1.70
C VAL A 15 5.63 0.22 0.71
N THR A 16 4.92 -0.83 0.34
CA THR A 16 5.34 -1.81 -0.67
C THR A 16 4.21 -2.08 -1.66
N MET A 17 4.55 -2.62 -2.82
CA MET A 17 3.54 -3.14 -3.75
C MET A 17 2.96 -4.45 -3.24
N SER A 18 1.65 -4.62 -3.37
CA SER A 18 1.01 -5.93 -3.19
C SER A 18 1.54 -6.90 -4.26
N GLY A 19 1.97 -8.08 -3.83
CA GLY A 19 2.41 -9.14 -4.74
C GLY A 19 1.26 -9.81 -5.52
N ARG A 20 0.00 -9.49 -5.21
CA ARG A 20 -1.18 -10.06 -5.88
C ARG A 20 -1.65 -9.14 -7.01
N VAL A 21 -1.53 -9.63 -8.24
CA VAL A 21 -2.11 -9.00 -9.43
C VAL A 21 -3.47 -9.64 -9.70
N THR A 22 -4.56 -8.89 -9.51
CA THR A 22 -5.89 -9.35 -9.94
C THR A 22 -5.98 -9.22 -11.46
N GLN A 23 -6.40 -10.29 -12.15
CA GLN A 23 -6.35 -10.43 -13.63
C GLN A 23 -7.15 -9.38 -14.43
N TYR A 24 -7.97 -8.54 -13.79
CA TYR A 24 -8.98 -7.69 -14.43
C TYR A 24 -8.72 -6.18 -14.41
N VAL A 25 -7.52 -5.74 -14.03
CA VAL A 25 -7.20 -4.30 -13.97
C VAL A 25 -5.89 -4.02 -14.69
N LYS A 26 -5.88 -2.99 -15.55
CA LYS A 26 -4.77 -2.56 -16.41
C LYS A 26 -3.48 -2.29 -15.61
N ASP A 27 -3.23 -1.01 -15.32
CA ASP A 27 -2.03 -0.55 -14.61
C ASP A 27 -2.28 -0.36 -13.11
N GLU A 28 -3.49 -0.64 -12.63
CA GLU A 28 -3.79 -0.58 -11.20
C GLU A 28 -3.03 -1.66 -10.42
N PHE A 29 -2.49 -1.29 -9.27
CA PHE A 29 -1.91 -2.23 -8.32
C PHE A 29 -2.22 -1.85 -6.87
N GLY A 30 -2.14 -2.84 -5.99
CA GLY A 30 -2.28 -2.62 -4.56
C GLY A 30 -1.01 -2.04 -3.95
N LEU A 31 -1.16 -1.12 -3.00
CA LEU A 31 -0.12 -0.67 -2.09
C LEU A 31 -0.43 -1.17 -0.69
N VAL A 32 0.58 -1.73 -0.03
CA VAL A 32 0.51 -2.24 1.33
C VAL A 32 1.31 -1.31 2.23
N PHE A 33 0.60 -0.66 3.15
CA PHE A 33 1.17 0.14 4.22
C PHE A 33 1.33 -0.75 5.45
N THR A 34 2.53 -0.84 6.00
CA THR A 34 2.83 -1.64 7.20
C THR A 34 3.44 -0.77 8.28
N ARG A 35 2.97 -0.90 9.52
CA ARG A 35 3.61 -0.33 10.71
C ARG A 35 3.66 -1.37 11.82
N GLY A 36 4.52 -1.13 12.81
CA GLY A 36 4.70 -2.02 13.94
C GLY A 36 5.34 -3.37 13.56
N VAL A 37 5.45 -4.25 14.54
CA VAL A 37 6.06 -5.58 14.42
C VAL A 37 5.31 -6.57 15.30
N GLY A 38 5.42 -7.87 15.00
CA GLY A 38 4.84 -8.92 15.85
C GLY A 38 3.32 -8.76 16.04
N PRO A 39 2.81 -8.83 17.29
CA PRO A 39 1.39 -8.65 17.60
C PRO A 39 0.84 -7.26 17.25
N ASP A 40 1.66 -6.22 17.30
CA ASP A 40 1.28 -4.83 17.01
C ASP A 40 1.43 -4.49 15.52
N ARG A 41 1.69 -5.48 14.67
CA ARG A 41 1.86 -5.28 13.23
C ARG A 41 0.51 -4.96 12.58
N GLU A 42 0.38 -3.73 12.12
CA GLU A 42 -0.78 -3.27 11.37
C GLU A 42 -0.46 -3.21 9.88
N GLN A 43 -1.41 -3.63 9.05
CA GLN A 43 -1.34 -3.45 7.60
C GLN A 43 -2.60 -2.76 7.08
N ARG A 44 -2.43 -1.87 6.11
CA ARG A 44 -3.53 -1.23 5.39
C ARG A 44 -3.30 -1.32 3.89
N LEU A 45 -4.37 -1.47 3.13
CA LEU A 45 -4.34 -1.67 1.68
C LEU A 45 -5.02 -0.49 0.97
N ALA A 46 -4.35 0.06 -0.04
CA ALA A 46 -4.94 1.01 -0.99
C ALA A 46 -4.78 0.49 -2.43
N ARG A 47 -5.69 0.88 -3.32
CA ARG A 47 -5.56 0.66 -4.77
C ARG A 47 -5.02 1.92 -5.40
N TYR A 48 -4.04 1.79 -6.28
CA TYR A 48 -3.42 2.90 -6.97
C TYR A 48 -3.38 2.62 -8.48
N SER A 49 -3.93 3.53 -9.26
CA SER A 49 -3.93 3.52 -10.72
C SER A 49 -3.05 4.65 -11.24
N PRO A 50 -1.85 4.37 -11.78
CA PRO A 50 -0.99 5.41 -12.34
C PRO A 50 -1.59 5.97 -13.64
N LEU A 51 -1.53 7.29 -13.83
CA LEU A 51 -1.90 7.95 -15.08
C LEU A 51 -0.72 7.88 -16.06
N GLY A 52 -0.92 7.28 -17.25
CA GLY A 52 0.08 7.28 -18.34
C GLY A 52 1.16 6.19 -18.31
N ALA A 53 0.89 5.08 -17.61
CA ALA A 53 1.70 3.88 -17.40
C ALA A 53 3.19 3.88 -17.84
N LYS A 54 4.07 4.00 -16.85
CA LYS A 54 5.39 3.33 -16.81
C LYS A 54 5.30 2.12 -15.86
N SER A 55 6.39 1.34 -15.76
CA SER A 55 6.54 0.22 -14.80
C SER A 55 6.01 0.58 -13.40
N ARG A 56 5.23 -0.32 -12.80
CA ARG A 56 4.60 -0.13 -11.47
C ARG A 56 5.61 0.23 -10.38
N GLU A 57 6.82 -0.34 -10.43
CA GLU A 57 7.89 -0.01 -9.48
C GLU A 57 8.37 1.44 -9.63
N LEU A 58 8.45 1.94 -10.86
CA LEU A 58 8.80 3.32 -11.14
C LEU A 58 7.67 4.26 -10.71
N SER A 59 6.41 3.88 -10.92
CA SER A 59 5.28 4.66 -10.42
C SER A 59 5.30 4.79 -8.90
N LEU A 60 5.59 3.71 -8.16
CA LEU A 60 5.73 3.80 -6.70
C LEU A 60 6.91 4.68 -6.27
N SER A 61 8.05 4.62 -6.98
CA SER A 61 9.20 5.44 -6.63
C SER A 61 8.99 6.94 -6.92
N GLN A 62 8.08 7.27 -7.83
CA GLN A 62 7.76 8.65 -8.22
C GLN A 62 6.63 9.27 -7.39
N LEU A 63 5.85 8.49 -6.66
CA LEU A 63 4.83 9.03 -5.75
C LEU A 63 5.47 9.96 -4.71
N SER A 64 4.89 11.14 -4.56
CA SER A 64 5.25 12.07 -3.49
C SER A 64 4.82 11.52 -2.13
N GLU A 65 5.41 12.06 -1.05
CA GLU A 65 4.99 11.69 0.30
C GLU A 65 3.55 12.10 0.58
N GLN A 66 3.08 13.24 0.03
CA GLN A 66 1.69 13.69 0.20
C GLN A 66 0.71 12.71 -0.44
N GLU A 67 0.95 12.28 -1.69
CA GLU A 67 0.09 11.30 -2.36
C GLU A 67 0.04 9.97 -1.58
N LEU A 68 1.18 9.54 -1.01
CA LEU A 68 1.22 8.33 -0.19
C LEU A 68 0.42 8.49 1.12
N ARG A 69 0.42 9.68 1.74
CA ARG A 69 -0.41 9.98 2.91
C ARG A 69 -1.90 10.00 2.56
N ASP A 70 -2.26 10.57 1.42
CA ASP A 70 -3.65 10.58 0.96
C ASP A 70 -4.14 9.16 0.66
N LEU A 71 -3.30 8.33 0.04
CA LEU A 71 -3.60 6.91 -0.18
C LEU A 71 -3.74 6.13 1.14
N LEU A 72 -2.90 6.42 2.13
CA LEU A 72 -3.00 5.84 3.48
C LEU A 72 -4.30 6.25 4.18
N ALA A 73 -4.70 7.52 4.08
CA ALA A 73 -5.94 8.01 4.69
C ALA A 73 -7.20 7.28 4.14
N HIS A 74 -7.20 6.94 2.85
CA HIS A 74 -8.28 6.21 2.19
C HIS A 74 -8.09 4.68 2.18
N SER A 75 -7.03 4.17 2.83
CA SER A 75 -6.72 2.74 2.85
C SER A 75 -7.63 1.96 3.81
N GLN A 76 -7.96 0.74 3.40
CA GLN A 76 -8.74 -0.19 4.21
C GLN A 76 -7.83 -0.97 5.16
N PRO A 77 -8.20 -1.15 6.43
CA PRO A 77 -7.43 -1.99 7.35
C PRO A 77 -7.46 -3.45 6.89
N SER A 78 -6.35 -4.19 7.05
CA SER A 78 -6.22 -5.55 6.53
C SER A 78 -7.18 -6.57 7.14
N TRP A 79 -7.75 -6.31 8.32
CA TRP A 79 -8.70 -7.22 8.99
C TRP A 79 -10.08 -7.29 8.32
N THR A 80 -10.43 -6.33 7.45
CA THR A 80 -11.65 -6.38 6.61
C THR A 80 -11.40 -6.96 5.21
N ALA A 81 -10.15 -7.26 4.84
CA ALA A 81 -9.81 -7.84 3.55
C ALA A 81 -9.70 -9.38 3.66
N PRO A 82 -10.56 -10.15 2.96
CA PRO A 82 -10.52 -11.63 2.98
C PRO A 82 -9.19 -12.23 2.47
N GLU A 83 -8.32 -11.40 1.90
CA GLU A 83 -7.04 -11.80 1.31
C GLU A 83 -5.91 -12.05 2.34
N MET A 84 -6.07 -11.59 3.59
CA MET A 84 -5.00 -11.64 4.61
C MET A 84 -5.28 -12.54 5.82
N GLY A 85 -6.40 -13.27 5.81
CA GLY A 85 -6.73 -14.29 6.81
C GLY A 85 -7.24 -13.70 8.13
N TYR A 86 -8.44 -14.12 8.54
CA TYR A 86 -8.97 -13.82 9.87
C TYR A 86 -7.99 -14.28 10.96
N ARG A 87 -7.48 -13.38 11.78
CA ARG A 87 -6.94 -13.72 13.09
C ARG A 87 -7.96 -13.31 14.15
N ARG A 88 -8.62 -14.32 14.73
CA ARG A 88 -9.24 -14.23 16.06
C ARG A 88 -8.16 -14.11 17.12
#